data_AF-A0A6P0JX41-F1
#
_entry.id   AF-A0A6P0JX41-F1
#
_cell.length_a   1.000
_cell.length_b   1.000
_cell.length_c   1.000
_cell.angle_alpha   90.00
_cell.angle_beta   90.00
_cell.angle_gamma   90.00
#
_symmetry.space_group_name_H-M   'P 1'
#
loop_
_entity.id
_entity.type
_entity.pdbx_description
1 polymer ?
#
loop_
_entity_poly.entity_id
_entity_poly.type
_entity_poly.pdbx_seq_one_letter_code
_entity_poly.pdbx_strand_id
1 'polypeptide(L)'
;SWRQAAGVLGLTLVASGFTGMTVNRVIASPQEHRTVNSSSQGTQLAQFGIPDIDVDVPGVDVPDTLPVPGLSELLEEDPPLTTSVEDVQREIPLLDEENFGQPQPLANLTLDPDRGYLATPGLYEMTLQSYCLKPGTYAPGGGDGYGYAPLEGPRSEIIEKILRQAVNYPEIEQRKIQVLLWGIIAQTRLSDMDEDVQAVARQILDEDEINEINGGALGLIPDRVRREIFANLPSPVRRVLAAKAELRDRLTRANAAYEELEQIAVLTGNVPQGEGSRAIPDGRWSLHPDGYFVRYFPSGYSRTRMQALVPRPATVERDQLGRITRIDYGDGYRLETAYNDSVGAISVPGEPEMEIYLFDVVRLVSPEKTVTVRDRGWTFVGTPTTGNARFSELSASVGFAKQNNRDRLGQIADDAQQRYEDAQTVKGKIEETQTTIERLDGQPTREEAQEVLDQSHYQDGVETVAENDPEAKGEWLGEHFQRVQQAFAYATCQLANLGNESSSCGEPQDENGNGDEDGGDDPGTPVDPGGQGAIPGNTNRQRLGLSGRPY
;
A
#
# COMPACT_ATOMS: atom_id res chain seq x y z
N SER A 1 -22.47 -12.45 -49.43
CA SER A 1 -21.48 -12.94 -50.41
C SER A 1 -20.36 -11.91 -50.49
N TRP A 2 -19.48 -11.86 -49.47
CA TRP A 2 -18.14 -12.48 -49.38
C TRP A 2 -17.01 -11.52 -49.83
N ARG A 3 -16.04 -11.30 -48.91
CA ARG A 3 -14.65 -10.78 -49.06
C ARG A 3 -14.52 -9.25 -49.20
N GLN A 4 -13.66 -8.52 -48.49
CA GLN A 4 -12.39 -8.80 -47.81
C GLN A 4 -12.14 -7.71 -46.74
N ALA A 5 -11.85 -8.09 -45.50
CA ALA A 5 -11.22 -7.21 -44.51
C ALA A 5 -10.01 -7.96 -43.94
N ALA A 6 -8.82 -7.45 -44.25
CA ALA A 6 -7.58 -7.78 -43.56
C ALA A 6 -7.70 -7.31 -42.09
N GLY A 7 -7.32 -8.07 -41.08
CA GLY A 7 -6.10 -8.87 -40.99
C GLY A 7 -5.00 -8.05 -40.31
N VAL A 8 -5.22 -7.61 -39.06
CA VAL A 8 -4.17 -7.13 -38.16
C VAL A 8 -4.21 -8.03 -36.93
N LEU A 9 -3.39 -9.07 -36.97
CA LEU A 9 -3.08 -9.91 -35.81
C LEU A 9 -2.05 -9.14 -34.97
N GLY A 10 -2.48 -8.64 -33.81
CA GLY A 10 -1.58 -8.23 -32.74
C GLY A 10 -1.00 -9.47 -32.08
N LEU A 11 0.25 -9.80 -32.42
CA LEU A 11 1.07 -10.74 -31.67
C LEU A 11 1.55 -10.00 -30.41
N THR A 12 0.91 -10.27 -29.28
CA THR A 12 1.48 -9.92 -27.97
C THR A 12 2.49 -11.00 -27.62
N LEU A 13 3.76 -10.73 -27.93
CA LEU A 13 4.90 -11.47 -27.38
C LEU A 13 4.99 -11.11 -25.89
N VAL A 14 4.71 -12.08 -25.02
CA VAL A 14 5.15 -12.04 -23.62
C VAL A 14 6.68 -12.19 -23.67
N ALA A 15 7.36 -11.06 -23.62
CA ALA A 15 8.81 -11.01 -23.54
C ALA A 15 9.20 -11.20 -22.07
N SER A 16 9.50 -12.44 -21.70
CA SER A 16 10.28 -12.74 -20.49
C SER A 16 11.66 -12.07 -20.63
N GLY A 17 11.90 -11.09 -19.76
CA GLY A 17 13.07 -10.22 -19.80
C GLY A 17 14.36 -10.97 -19.47
N PHE A 18 15.09 -11.39 -20.50
CA PHE A 18 16.51 -11.74 -20.40
C PHE A 18 17.34 -10.47 -20.17
N THR A 19 17.93 -10.32 -18.99
CA THR A 19 19.06 -9.40 -18.78
C THR A 19 20.23 -10.15 -18.17
N GLY A 20 21.09 -10.71 -19.02
CA GLY A 20 22.38 -11.26 -18.59
C GLY A 20 23.36 -10.13 -18.29
N MET A 21 23.63 -9.87 -17.01
CA MET A 21 24.78 -9.08 -16.59
C MET A 21 25.97 -9.99 -16.32
N THR A 22 26.94 -9.97 -17.22
CA THR A 22 28.30 -10.45 -17.00
C THR A 22 29.00 -9.60 -15.93
N VAL A 23 29.17 -10.15 -14.72
CA VAL A 23 30.01 -9.53 -13.68
C VAL A 23 31.47 -9.91 -13.93
N ASN A 24 32.27 -8.94 -14.36
CA ASN A 24 33.72 -9.07 -14.45
C ASN A 24 34.32 -8.96 -13.04
N ARG A 25 34.82 -10.08 -12.52
CA ARG A 25 35.45 -10.21 -11.20
C ARG A 25 36.87 -9.64 -11.26
N VAL A 26 37.10 -8.45 -10.70
CA VAL A 26 38.45 -7.95 -10.41
C VAL A 26 38.77 -8.23 -8.95
N ILE A 27 39.79 -9.06 -8.75
CA ILE A 27 40.35 -9.45 -7.45
C ILE A 27 41.22 -8.30 -6.95
N ALA A 28 40.93 -7.77 -5.75
CA ALA A 28 41.86 -6.93 -5.00
C ALA A 28 41.98 -7.46 -3.56
N SER A 29 43.20 -7.88 -3.22
CA SER A 29 43.63 -8.39 -1.91
C SER A 29 43.67 -7.28 -0.84
N PRO A 30 43.66 -7.64 0.46
CA PRO A 30 43.36 -6.71 1.55
C PRO A 30 44.61 -5.96 2.04
N GLN A 31 44.45 -4.68 2.35
CA GLN A 31 45.38 -3.92 3.16
C GLN A 31 44.71 -3.52 4.47
N GLU A 32 45.29 -3.99 5.57
CA GLU A 32 45.06 -3.55 6.93
C GLU A 32 45.20 -2.02 7.04
N HIS A 33 44.29 -1.34 7.76
CA HIS A 33 44.68 -0.28 8.69
C HIS A 33 43.58 0.07 9.70
N ARG A 34 43.94 -0.13 10.97
CA ARG A 34 43.59 0.63 12.19
C ARG A 34 42.10 0.77 12.57
N THR A 35 41.74 -0.07 13.54
CA THR A 35 40.72 0.15 14.56
C THR A 35 40.80 1.53 15.20
N VAL A 36 39.74 2.31 15.08
CA VAL A 36 39.36 3.35 16.03
C VAL A 36 38.02 2.94 16.62
N ASN A 37 38.02 2.62 17.92
CA ASN A 37 36.81 2.46 18.70
C ASN A 37 36.07 3.81 18.74
N SER A 38 34.88 3.89 18.15
CA SER A 38 33.88 4.88 18.54
C SER A 38 32.64 4.14 19.02
N SER A 39 32.50 4.14 20.35
CA SER A 39 31.32 3.75 21.11
C SER A 39 30.04 4.37 20.54
N SER A 40 29.01 3.54 20.47
CA SER A 40 27.59 3.91 20.37
C SER A 40 27.25 5.13 21.23
N GLN A 41 26.79 6.20 20.59
CA GLN A 41 25.96 7.21 21.24
C GLN A 41 24.61 7.22 20.54
N GLY A 42 23.62 6.66 21.24
CA GLY A 42 22.23 6.89 20.93
C GLY A 42 21.87 8.37 21.10
N THR A 43 20.96 8.81 20.25
CA THR A 43 19.94 9.85 20.44
C THR A 43 20.14 10.77 21.65
N GLN A 44 20.88 11.87 21.47
CA GLN A 44 20.99 12.97 22.45
C GLN A 44 19.92 14.06 22.25
N LEU A 45 18.66 13.68 22.04
CA LEU A 45 17.54 14.62 22.22
C LEU A 45 16.84 14.48 23.58
N ALA A 46 17.21 13.47 24.39
CA ALA A 46 16.67 13.27 25.74
C ALA A 46 17.46 13.99 26.86
N GLN A 47 18.43 14.87 26.56
CA GLN A 47 19.39 15.39 27.56
C GLN A 47 19.17 16.85 27.99
N PHE A 48 18.11 17.51 27.54
CA PHE A 48 17.69 18.78 28.15
C PHE A 48 16.49 18.51 29.05
N GLY A 49 16.76 18.05 30.27
CA GLY A 49 15.80 18.20 31.36
C GLY A 49 15.60 19.69 31.59
N ILE A 50 14.50 20.24 31.06
CA ILE A 50 14.03 21.57 31.42
C ILE A 50 13.56 21.45 32.87
N PRO A 51 14.13 22.21 33.83
CA PRO A 51 13.59 22.23 35.19
C PRO A 51 12.15 22.73 35.14
N ASP A 52 11.26 22.18 35.98
CA ASP A 52 9.93 22.75 36.21
C ASP A 52 10.09 24.24 36.54
N ILE A 53 9.69 25.10 35.60
CA ILE A 53 9.72 26.54 35.81
C ILE A 53 8.35 26.92 36.35
N ASP A 54 8.25 27.02 37.67
CA ASP A 54 7.16 27.71 38.34
C ASP A 54 7.31 29.21 38.03
N VAL A 55 6.65 29.69 36.99
CA VAL A 55 6.63 31.12 36.65
C VAL A 55 5.51 31.78 37.45
N ASP A 56 5.82 32.19 38.67
CA ASP A 56 4.98 33.15 39.39
C ASP A 56 5.18 34.53 38.75
N VAL A 57 4.28 34.93 37.83
CA VAL A 57 4.33 36.24 37.16
C VAL A 57 3.76 37.30 38.12
N PRO A 58 4.58 38.21 38.68
CA PRO A 58 4.07 39.17 39.64
C PRO A 58 3.15 40.19 38.95
N GLY A 59 1.86 40.16 39.27
CA GLY A 59 0.88 41.18 38.85
C GLY A 59 -0.12 40.77 37.76
N VAL A 60 -0.26 39.48 37.46
CA VAL A 60 -1.30 38.96 36.54
C VAL A 60 -2.28 38.10 37.34
N ASP A 61 -3.46 38.65 37.65
CA ASP A 61 -4.60 37.86 38.16
C ASP A 61 -5.14 37.01 37.01
N VAL A 62 -4.72 35.74 36.94
CA VAL A 62 -5.35 34.74 36.08
C VAL A 62 -6.56 34.19 36.83
N PRO A 63 -7.80 34.26 36.30
CA PRO A 63 -8.95 33.69 36.97
C PRO A 63 -8.78 32.18 37.22
N ASP A 64 -9.02 31.71 38.43
CA ASP A 64 -8.93 30.30 38.88
C ASP A 64 -9.84 29.30 38.11
N THR A 65 -10.56 29.75 37.08
CA THR A 65 -11.59 28.99 36.38
C THR A 65 -11.16 28.42 35.03
N LEU A 66 -9.89 28.55 34.64
CA LEU A 66 -9.38 27.94 33.41
C LEU A 66 -8.39 26.82 33.78
N PRO A 67 -8.64 25.56 33.39
CA PRO A 67 -7.64 24.51 33.52
C PRO A 67 -6.56 24.78 32.48
N VAL A 68 -5.52 25.52 32.86
CA VAL A 68 -4.34 25.76 32.02
C VAL A 68 -3.35 24.62 32.30
N PRO A 69 -3.04 23.75 31.33
CA PRO A 69 -1.96 22.76 31.46
C PRO A 69 -0.64 23.45 31.80
N GLY A 70 0.35 22.70 32.33
CA GLY A 70 1.65 23.27 32.66
C GLY A 70 2.29 23.95 31.44
N LEU A 71 2.89 25.14 31.62
CA LEU A 71 3.50 25.90 30.51
C LEU A 71 4.54 25.07 29.72
N SER A 72 5.20 24.10 30.35
CA SER A 72 6.15 23.19 29.71
C SER A 72 5.49 22.26 28.66
N GLU A 73 4.31 21.70 28.96
CA GLU A 73 3.50 20.91 28.00
C GLU A 73 2.91 21.79 26.88
N LEU A 74 2.65 23.07 27.18
CA LEU A 74 2.17 24.06 26.21
C LEU A 74 3.23 24.57 25.22
N LEU A 75 4.51 24.36 25.51
CA LEU A 75 5.62 24.84 24.70
C LEU A 75 6.25 23.75 23.84
N GLU A 76 6.02 22.51 24.22
CA GLU A 76 6.24 21.31 23.42
C GLU A 76 4.93 20.98 22.67
N GLU A 77 4.38 21.93 21.91
CA GLU A 77 3.27 21.57 21.02
C GLU A 77 3.79 20.57 19.98
N ASP A 78 3.32 19.33 20.09
CA ASP A 78 3.54 18.28 19.12
C ASP A 78 3.24 18.81 17.70
N PRO A 79 4.02 18.38 16.68
CA PRO A 79 3.74 18.79 15.32
C PRO A 79 2.30 18.39 14.94
N PRO A 80 1.53 19.26 14.26
CA PRO A 80 0.14 18.99 13.88
C PRO A 80 -0.11 17.64 13.20
N LEU A 81 0.92 17.13 12.51
CA LEU A 81 0.95 15.81 11.93
C LEU A 81 2.27 15.12 12.31
N THR A 82 2.18 13.92 12.86
CA THR A 82 3.31 13.08 13.28
C THR A 82 3.61 11.95 12.30
N THR A 83 2.71 11.63 11.34
CA THR A 83 2.91 10.53 10.38
C THR A 83 4.27 10.57 9.70
N SER A 84 4.92 9.42 9.68
CA SER A 84 6.28 9.22 9.26
C SER A 84 6.40 7.95 8.41
N VAL A 85 7.60 7.69 7.90
CA VAL A 85 7.90 6.47 7.15
C VAL A 85 7.83 5.21 8.03
N GLU A 86 7.90 5.38 9.35
CA GLU A 86 7.69 4.32 10.32
C GLU A 86 6.21 3.93 10.41
N ASP A 87 5.27 4.75 9.93
CA ASP A 87 3.83 4.46 9.94
C ASP A 87 3.37 3.74 8.67
N VAL A 88 4.27 3.58 7.71
CA VAL A 88 4.07 2.71 6.55
C VAL A 88 4.33 1.26 6.99
N GLN A 89 3.27 0.57 7.41
CA GLN A 89 3.36 -0.78 8.04
C GLN A 89 2.59 -1.87 7.28
N ARG A 90 1.91 -1.53 6.18
CA ARG A 90 1.04 -2.49 5.47
C ARG A 90 1.49 -2.70 4.03
N GLU A 91 2.79 -2.73 3.78
CA GLU A 91 3.36 -2.98 2.46
C GLU A 91 3.20 -4.45 2.06
N ILE A 92 2.94 -4.68 0.78
CA ILE A 92 2.62 -5.99 0.21
C ILE A 92 3.54 -6.25 -1.00
N PRO A 93 4.83 -6.58 -0.78
CA PRO A 93 5.78 -6.89 -1.86
C PRO A 93 5.31 -8.06 -2.74
N LEU A 94 4.43 -8.92 -2.21
CA LEU A 94 3.88 -10.06 -2.92
C LEU A 94 3.15 -9.69 -4.22
N LEU A 95 2.59 -8.48 -4.32
CA LEU A 95 1.79 -8.05 -5.47
C LEU A 95 2.57 -7.17 -6.47
N ASP A 96 3.83 -6.82 -6.19
CA ASP A 96 4.58 -5.81 -6.96
C ASP A 96 4.84 -6.24 -8.43
N GLU A 97 4.97 -7.54 -8.67
CA GLU A 97 5.29 -8.13 -9.98
C GLU A 97 4.08 -8.79 -10.67
N GLU A 98 2.92 -8.80 -10.00
CA GLU A 98 1.72 -9.44 -10.50
C GLU A 98 1.01 -8.59 -11.57
N ASN A 99 0.35 -9.28 -12.52
CA ASN A 99 -0.36 -8.65 -13.62
C ASN A 99 -1.89 -8.76 -13.45
N PHE A 100 -2.50 -7.69 -12.94
CA PHE A 100 -3.95 -7.59 -12.76
C PHE A 100 -4.71 -7.07 -14.00
N GLY A 101 -4.05 -7.02 -15.16
CA GLY A 101 -4.64 -6.51 -16.40
C GLY A 101 -4.62 -4.98 -16.52
N GLN A 102 -5.47 -4.44 -17.39
CA GLN A 102 -5.57 -3.00 -17.60
C GLN A 102 -6.48 -2.35 -16.55
N PRO A 103 -6.05 -1.25 -15.91
CA PRO A 103 -6.86 -0.59 -14.89
C PRO A 103 -8.11 0.07 -15.52
N GLN A 104 -9.23 -0.03 -14.81
CA GLN A 104 -10.45 0.70 -15.12
C GLN A 104 -10.41 2.12 -14.52
N PRO A 105 -11.06 3.13 -15.13
CA PRO A 105 -11.08 4.47 -14.55
C PRO A 105 -11.96 4.52 -13.29
N LEU A 106 -11.35 4.75 -12.11
CA LEU A 106 -12.08 4.84 -10.84
C LEU A 106 -13.07 6.00 -10.84
N ALA A 107 -12.70 7.13 -11.46
CA ALA A 107 -13.52 8.34 -11.52
C ALA A 107 -14.85 8.19 -12.28
N ASN A 108 -15.05 7.07 -12.99
CA ASN A 108 -16.31 6.77 -13.69
C ASN A 108 -17.31 6.01 -12.82
N LEU A 109 -16.90 5.57 -11.63
CA LEU A 109 -17.75 4.81 -10.72
C LEU A 109 -18.69 5.72 -9.93
N THR A 110 -19.74 5.11 -9.39
CA THR A 110 -20.68 5.80 -8.50
C THR A 110 -20.02 6.07 -7.16
N LEU A 111 -20.24 7.26 -6.61
CA LEU A 111 -19.85 7.58 -5.24
C LEU A 111 -20.92 7.10 -4.27
N ASP A 112 -20.50 6.52 -3.15
CA ASP A 112 -21.37 6.25 -2.00
C ASP A 112 -21.66 7.55 -1.20
N PRO A 113 -22.46 7.48 -0.12
CA PRO A 113 -22.73 8.64 0.74
C PRO A 113 -21.48 9.25 1.39
N ASP A 114 -20.48 8.42 1.72
CA ASP A 114 -19.21 8.82 2.34
C ASP A 114 -18.16 9.25 1.31
N ARG A 115 -18.52 9.23 0.02
CA ARG A 115 -17.71 9.60 -1.15
C ARG A 115 -16.57 8.64 -1.47
N GLY A 116 -16.67 7.40 -1.02
CA GLY A 116 -15.93 6.28 -1.61
C GLY A 116 -16.48 5.96 -3.00
N TYR A 117 -15.60 5.58 -3.93
CA TYR A 117 -15.99 5.06 -5.23
C TYR A 117 -16.38 3.59 -5.08
N LEU A 118 -17.63 3.25 -5.36
CA LEU A 118 -18.14 1.88 -5.28
C LEU A 118 -17.52 1.02 -6.37
N ALA A 119 -16.55 0.19 -5.99
CA ALA A 119 -15.74 -0.61 -6.89
C ALA A 119 -15.95 -2.11 -6.66
N THR A 120 -16.41 -2.80 -7.70
CA THR A 120 -16.41 -4.27 -7.72
C THR A 120 -14.97 -4.81 -7.77
N PRO A 121 -14.73 -6.11 -7.51
CA PRO A 121 -13.38 -6.67 -7.62
C PRO A 121 -12.70 -6.38 -8.98
N GLY A 122 -11.51 -5.80 -8.94
CA GLY A 122 -10.87 -5.22 -10.13
C GLY A 122 -9.68 -4.30 -9.84
N LEU A 123 -8.90 -4.03 -10.88
CA LEU A 123 -7.86 -3.01 -10.87
C LEU A 123 -8.43 -1.69 -11.38
N TYR A 124 -8.22 -0.62 -10.62
CA TYR A 124 -8.68 0.73 -10.92
C TYR A 124 -7.53 1.73 -10.91
N GLU A 125 -7.67 2.82 -11.67
CA GLU A 125 -6.72 3.92 -11.68
C GLU A 125 -7.43 5.27 -11.67
N MET A 126 -6.82 6.24 -10.99
CA MET A 126 -7.24 7.64 -11.00
C MET A 126 -6.04 8.57 -10.88
N THR A 127 -6.11 9.73 -11.54
CA THR A 127 -5.21 10.84 -11.23
C THR A 127 -5.92 11.79 -10.27
N LEU A 128 -5.38 11.94 -9.07
CA LEU A 128 -5.96 12.68 -7.97
C LEU A 128 -5.23 14.01 -7.76
N GLN A 129 -5.97 15.00 -7.24
CA GLN A 129 -5.36 16.14 -6.58
C GLN A 129 -4.72 15.67 -5.27
N SER A 130 -3.43 15.94 -5.14
CA SER A 130 -2.67 15.69 -3.91
C SER A 130 -2.13 16.99 -3.33
N TYR A 131 -1.70 16.96 -2.07
CA TYR A 131 -1.30 18.15 -1.33
C TYR A 131 -0.02 17.89 -0.56
N CYS A 132 0.88 18.88 -0.51
CA CYS A 132 2.07 18.83 0.33
C CYS A 132 1.66 18.96 1.80
N LEU A 133 1.90 17.91 2.58
CA LEU A 133 1.67 17.88 4.03
C LEU A 133 2.95 18.04 4.86
N LYS A 134 4.09 18.32 4.22
CA LYS A 134 5.38 18.53 4.87
C LYS A 134 6.12 19.71 4.23
N PRO A 135 5.69 20.96 4.50
CA PRO A 135 6.35 22.14 3.93
C PRO A 135 7.80 22.22 4.39
N GLY A 136 8.66 22.83 3.57
CA GLY A 136 10.10 22.95 3.79
C GLY A 136 10.89 21.70 3.41
N THR A 137 10.30 20.81 2.59
CA THR A 137 10.96 19.59 2.09
C THR A 137 10.85 19.47 0.58
N TYR A 138 11.55 18.51 -0.02
CA TYR A 138 11.63 18.38 -1.47
C TYR A 138 10.38 17.73 -2.05
N ALA A 139 9.90 18.25 -3.19
CA ALA A 139 8.81 17.63 -3.94
C ALA A 139 9.10 16.17 -4.30
N PRO A 140 8.07 15.34 -4.54
CA PRO A 140 8.24 14.02 -5.12
C PRO A 140 9.03 14.07 -6.45
N GLY A 141 9.91 13.10 -6.67
CA GLY A 141 10.67 12.91 -7.90
C GLY A 141 10.49 11.52 -8.50
N GLY A 142 10.97 11.34 -9.73
CA GLY A 142 10.94 10.03 -10.39
C GLY A 142 11.79 9.00 -9.66
N GLY A 143 11.23 7.81 -9.44
CA GLY A 143 11.90 6.68 -8.78
C GLY A 143 11.82 6.67 -7.24
N ASP A 144 11.12 7.62 -6.62
CA ASP A 144 10.83 7.57 -5.19
C ASP A 144 9.60 6.67 -4.95
N GLY A 145 9.73 5.63 -4.12
CA GLY A 145 8.58 4.84 -3.67
C GLY A 145 7.81 5.50 -2.53
N TYR A 146 6.48 5.36 -2.58
CA TYR A 146 5.53 5.87 -1.60
C TYR A 146 4.65 4.73 -1.09
N GLY A 147 4.51 4.63 0.23
CA GLY A 147 3.61 3.68 0.87
C GLY A 147 2.42 4.36 1.53
N TYR A 148 1.37 3.60 1.80
CA TYR A 148 0.21 4.08 2.56
C TYR A 148 0.54 4.20 4.05
N ALA A 149 0.07 5.28 4.67
CA ALA A 149 -0.06 5.38 6.13
C ALA A 149 -1.27 6.25 6.50
N PRO A 150 -1.95 5.96 7.63
CA PRO A 150 -2.95 6.86 8.20
C PRO A 150 -2.32 8.19 8.63
N LEU A 151 -3.12 9.26 8.66
CA LEU A 151 -2.63 10.52 9.21
C LEU A 151 -2.72 10.47 10.73
N GLU A 152 -1.62 10.82 11.40
CA GLU A 152 -1.48 10.83 12.84
C GLU A 152 -1.07 12.22 13.31
N GLY A 153 -1.39 12.53 14.56
CA GLY A 153 -1.03 13.75 15.25
C GLY A 153 -2.23 14.62 15.61
N PRO A 154 -2.02 15.71 16.36
CA PRO A 154 -3.11 16.47 16.97
C PRO A 154 -4.12 17.09 15.99
N ARG A 155 -3.74 17.29 14.71
CA ARG A 155 -4.59 17.90 13.67
C ARG A 155 -4.89 16.93 12.52
N SER A 156 -4.63 15.64 12.68
CA SER A 156 -4.85 14.66 11.61
C SER A 156 -6.31 14.65 11.18
N GLU A 157 -7.27 14.52 12.11
CA GLU A 157 -8.71 14.44 11.80
C GLU A 157 -9.21 15.64 10.97
N ILE A 158 -8.81 16.86 11.35
CA ILE A 158 -9.14 18.09 10.60
C ILE A 158 -8.55 18.03 9.18
N ILE A 159 -7.30 17.60 9.04
CA ILE A 159 -6.62 17.51 7.75
C ILE A 159 -7.24 16.43 6.88
N GLU A 160 -7.54 15.26 7.45
CA GLU A 160 -8.26 14.17 6.79
C GLU A 160 -9.62 14.64 6.29
N LYS A 161 -10.38 15.35 7.12
CA LYS A 161 -11.66 15.95 6.73
C LYS A 161 -11.49 16.89 5.54
N ILE A 162 -10.52 17.80 5.57
CA ILE A 162 -10.27 18.72 4.44
C ILE A 162 -9.99 17.95 3.15
N LEU A 163 -9.14 16.93 3.23
CA LEU A 163 -8.76 16.11 2.08
C LEU A 163 -9.94 15.29 1.52
N ARG A 164 -10.76 14.67 2.38
CA ARG A 164 -11.99 13.95 2.00
C ARG A 164 -13.01 14.90 1.40
N GLN A 165 -13.26 16.04 2.04
CA GLN A 165 -14.27 17.01 1.62
C GLN A 165 -13.91 17.79 0.35
N ALA A 166 -12.65 17.82 -0.07
CA ALA A 166 -12.23 18.54 -1.29
C ALA A 166 -13.01 18.13 -2.55
N VAL A 167 -13.50 16.89 -2.63
CA VAL A 167 -14.34 16.42 -3.74
C VAL A 167 -15.74 17.08 -3.78
N ASN A 168 -16.27 17.51 -2.63
CA ASN A 168 -17.57 18.18 -2.52
C ASN A 168 -17.52 19.65 -2.93
N TYR A 169 -16.33 20.23 -3.06
CA TYR A 169 -16.13 21.64 -3.38
C TYR A 169 -15.24 21.82 -4.63
N PRO A 170 -15.66 21.32 -5.81
CA PRO A 170 -14.87 21.41 -7.04
C PRO A 170 -14.61 22.85 -7.50
N GLU A 171 -15.41 23.82 -7.07
CA GLU A 171 -15.23 25.25 -7.32
C GLU A 171 -14.06 25.86 -6.55
N ILE A 172 -13.64 25.23 -5.44
CA ILE A 172 -12.48 25.70 -4.67
C ILE A 172 -11.21 25.29 -5.41
N GLU A 173 -10.36 26.26 -5.72
CA GLU A 173 -9.07 26.00 -6.35
C GLU A 173 -8.16 25.18 -5.42
N GLN A 174 -7.49 24.17 -5.97
CA GLN A 174 -6.54 23.32 -5.24
C GLN A 174 -5.50 24.14 -4.45
N ARG A 175 -5.04 25.26 -5.03
CA ARG A 175 -4.07 26.16 -4.41
C ARG A 175 -4.58 26.76 -3.09
N LYS A 176 -5.87 27.10 -2.99
CA LYS A 176 -6.45 27.64 -1.75
C LYS A 176 -6.53 26.57 -0.66
N ILE A 177 -6.86 25.33 -1.04
CA ILE A 177 -6.82 24.18 -0.12
C ILE A 177 -5.38 23.91 0.35
N GLN A 178 -4.39 23.97 -0.56
CA GLN A 178 -2.98 23.82 -0.20
C GLN A 178 -2.51 24.88 0.80
N VAL A 179 -2.92 26.14 0.63
CA VAL A 179 -2.58 27.24 1.55
C VAL A 179 -3.27 27.04 2.91
N LEU A 180 -4.53 26.60 2.94
CA LEU A 180 -5.22 26.23 4.19
C LEU A 180 -4.46 25.13 4.95
N LEU A 181 -4.09 24.05 4.25
CA LEU A 181 -3.33 22.93 4.83
C LEU A 181 -1.96 23.39 5.37
N TRP A 182 -1.23 24.22 4.62
CA TRP A 182 0.02 24.81 5.11
C TRP A 182 -0.21 25.73 6.31
N GLY A 183 -1.33 26.46 6.36
CA GLY A 183 -1.75 27.23 7.54
C GLY A 183 -1.87 26.36 8.78
N ILE A 184 -2.59 25.25 8.68
CA ILE A 184 -2.82 24.32 9.80
C ILE A 184 -1.50 23.66 10.23
N ILE A 185 -0.69 23.16 9.29
CA ILE A 185 0.60 22.50 9.57
C ILE A 185 1.63 23.47 10.15
N ALA A 186 1.63 24.72 9.66
CA ALA A 186 2.43 25.80 10.22
C ALA A 186 1.85 26.34 11.54
N GLN A 187 0.67 25.86 11.97
CA GLN A 187 -0.06 26.30 13.16
C GLN A 187 -0.34 27.81 13.13
N THR A 188 -0.69 28.34 11.96
CA THR A 188 -1.14 29.72 11.77
C THR A 188 -2.61 29.81 12.19
N ARG A 189 -2.98 30.84 12.96
CA ARG A 189 -4.40 31.09 13.28
C ARG A 189 -5.12 31.41 11.98
N LEU A 190 -6.25 30.74 11.73
CA LEU A 190 -7.07 30.98 10.55
C LEU A 190 -7.50 32.46 10.45
N SER A 191 -7.79 33.10 11.58
CA SER A 191 -8.15 34.53 11.63
C SER A 191 -7.07 35.47 11.11
N ASP A 192 -5.81 35.02 11.11
CA ASP A 192 -4.67 35.81 10.64
C ASP A 192 -4.34 35.56 9.15
N MET A 193 -5.01 34.59 8.51
CA MET A 193 -4.82 34.24 7.09
C MET A 193 -5.64 35.14 6.17
N ASP A 194 -5.38 35.07 4.86
CA ASP A 194 -6.13 35.80 3.84
C ASP A 194 -7.65 35.48 3.86
N GLU A 195 -8.51 36.47 3.58
CA GLU A 195 -9.97 36.35 3.65
C GLU A 195 -10.52 35.23 2.76
N ASP A 196 -9.88 34.98 1.61
CA ASP A 196 -10.26 33.90 0.70
C ASP A 196 -10.00 32.53 1.33
N VAL A 197 -8.88 32.38 2.05
CA VAL A 197 -8.54 31.12 2.74
C VAL A 197 -9.46 30.91 3.94
N GLN A 198 -9.80 31.98 4.67
CA GLN A 198 -10.81 31.93 5.72
C GLN A 198 -12.19 31.53 5.19
N ALA A 199 -12.56 31.98 3.99
CA ALA A 199 -13.81 31.61 3.35
C ALA A 199 -13.83 30.12 2.97
N VAL A 200 -12.74 29.60 2.43
CA VAL A 200 -12.58 28.16 2.13
C VAL A 200 -12.70 27.32 3.40
N ALA A 201 -12.01 27.70 4.47
CA ALA A 201 -12.11 26.99 5.74
C ALA A 201 -13.55 26.96 6.28
N ARG A 202 -14.29 28.07 6.23
CA ARG A 202 -15.70 28.15 6.65
C ARG A 202 -16.67 27.35 5.78
N GLN A 203 -16.26 26.96 4.57
CA GLN A 203 -17.07 26.08 3.71
C GLN A 203 -16.85 24.61 4.08
N ILE A 204 -15.64 24.23 4.49
CA ILE A 204 -15.25 22.83 4.70
C ILE A 204 -15.36 22.40 6.17
N LEU A 205 -14.99 23.28 7.09
CA LEU A 205 -14.85 23.02 8.52
C LEU A 205 -16.04 23.56 9.31
N ASP A 206 -16.32 22.93 10.44
CA ASP A 206 -17.30 23.44 11.40
C ASP A 206 -16.68 24.46 12.38
N GLU A 207 -17.52 25.06 13.22
CA GLU A 207 -17.11 26.12 14.14
C GLU A 207 -16.12 25.60 15.20
N ASP A 208 -16.27 24.36 15.67
CA ASP A 208 -15.42 23.79 16.71
C ASP A 208 -14.02 23.53 16.16
N GLU A 209 -13.91 22.98 14.94
CA GLU A 209 -12.63 22.78 14.24
C GLU A 209 -11.92 24.10 13.95
N ILE A 210 -12.67 25.13 13.50
CA ILE A 210 -12.13 26.47 13.28
C ILE A 210 -11.59 27.06 14.59
N ASN A 211 -12.33 26.92 15.67
CA ASN A 211 -11.90 27.37 17.00
C ASN A 211 -10.65 26.63 17.45
N GLU A 212 -10.59 25.32 17.21
CA GLU A 212 -9.43 24.50 17.50
C GLU A 212 -8.20 25.02 16.74
N ILE A 213 -8.29 25.27 15.42
CA ILE A 213 -7.17 25.78 14.60
C ILE A 213 -6.69 27.14 15.09
N ASN A 214 -7.60 28.00 15.55
CA ASN A 214 -7.28 29.30 16.12
C ASN A 214 -6.62 29.23 17.51
N GLY A 215 -6.37 28.03 18.04
CA GLY A 215 -5.69 27.79 19.31
C GLY A 215 -6.62 27.44 20.47
N GLY A 216 -7.89 27.11 20.21
CA GLY A 216 -8.87 26.76 21.23
C GLY A 216 -8.93 27.81 22.35
N ALA A 217 -8.86 27.36 23.61
CA ALA A 217 -8.84 28.24 24.79
C ALA A 217 -7.61 29.18 24.85
N LEU A 218 -6.47 28.83 24.23
CA LEU A 218 -5.29 29.70 24.17
C LEU A 218 -5.46 30.85 23.17
N GLY A 219 -6.26 30.63 22.11
CA GLY A 219 -6.63 31.68 21.14
C GLY A 219 -7.50 32.78 21.74
N LEU A 220 -8.19 32.49 22.84
CA LEU A 220 -8.99 33.45 23.61
C LEU A 220 -8.14 34.32 24.55
N ILE A 221 -6.86 33.98 24.75
CA ILE A 221 -5.95 34.77 25.57
C ILE A 221 -5.59 36.07 24.83
N PRO A 222 -5.81 37.25 25.45
CA PRO A 222 -5.48 38.52 24.82
C PRO A 222 -4.01 38.60 24.39
N ASP A 223 -3.74 39.13 23.19
CA ASP A 223 -2.39 39.20 22.58
C ASP A 223 -1.29 39.78 23.49
N ARG A 224 -1.67 40.66 24.42
CA ARG A 224 -0.75 41.23 25.41
C ARG A 224 -0.19 40.17 26.36
N VAL A 225 -1.07 39.33 26.91
CA VAL A 225 -0.70 38.28 27.89
C VAL A 225 0.14 37.22 27.19
N ARG A 226 -0.26 36.84 25.97
CA ARG A 226 0.49 35.90 25.11
C ARG A 226 1.91 36.37 24.81
N ARG A 227 2.11 37.66 24.47
CA ARG A 227 3.45 38.23 24.22
C ARG A 227 4.35 38.25 25.45
N GLU A 228 3.78 38.45 26.63
CA GLU A 228 4.51 38.47 27.90
C GLU A 228 4.99 37.06 28.29
N ILE A 229 4.16 36.05 28.05
CA ILE A 229 4.52 34.63 28.21
C ILE A 229 5.65 34.24 27.24
N PHE A 230 5.53 34.59 25.96
CA PHE A 230 6.54 34.25 24.94
C PHE A 230 7.88 34.96 25.12
N ALA A 231 7.89 36.18 25.67
CA ALA A 231 9.12 36.94 25.92
C ALA A 231 10.03 36.27 26.98
N ASN A 232 9.45 35.46 27.87
CA ASN A 232 10.15 34.83 28.98
C ASN A 232 10.66 33.42 28.68
N LEU A 233 10.54 32.93 27.44
CA LEU A 233 10.95 31.58 27.07
C LEU A 233 12.48 31.39 26.93
N PRO A 234 13.05 30.23 27.29
CA PRO A 234 14.46 29.92 27.09
C PRO A 234 14.91 29.94 25.61
N SER A 235 16.15 30.37 25.37
CA SER A 235 16.73 30.53 24.02
C SER A 235 16.71 29.28 23.10
N PRO A 236 16.80 28.03 23.59
CA PRO A 236 16.67 26.85 22.74
C PRO A 236 15.28 26.70 22.10
N VAL A 237 14.21 27.03 22.84
CA VAL A 237 12.81 26.97 22.36
C VAL A 237 12.57 28.00 21.26
N ARG A 238 13.17 29.19 21.39
CA ARG A 238 13.07 30.27 20.38
C ARG A 238 13.66 29.89 19.02
N ARG A 239 14.63 28.97 18.97
CA ARG A 239 15.27 28.54 17.72
C ARG A 239 14.43 27.55 16.91
N VAL A 240 13.69 26.66 17.58
CA VAL A 240 12.74 25.74 16.93
C VAL A 240 11.52 26.49 16.37
N LEU A 241 11.09 27.55 17.05
CA LEU A 241 10.02 28.44 16.58
C LEU A 241 10.40 29.27 15.34
N ALA A 242 11.70 29.46 15.04
CA ALA A 242 12.15 30.37 13.99
C ALA A 242 11.90 29.85 12.55
N ALA A 243 11.95 28.53 12.31
CA ALA A 243 11.68 27.95 10.98
C ALA A 243 10.17 27.96 10.65
N LYS A 244 9.31 27.66 11.64
CA LYS A 244 7.85 27.83 11.54
C LYS A 244 7.45 29.30 11.40
N ALA A 245 8.21 30.21 12.01
CA ALA A 245 7.93 31.64 11.97
C ALA A 245 8.04 32.24 10.57
N GLU A 246 8.94 31.77 9.70
CA GLU A 246 9.07 32.31 8.33
C GLU A 246 7.85 31.97 7.45
N LEU A 247 7.35 30.74 7.52
CA LEU A 247 6.13 30.35 6.82
C LEU A 247 4.89 31.04 7.42
N ARG A 248 4.77 31.10 8.74
CA ARG A 248 3.70 31.84 9.45
C ARG A 248 3.69 33.34 9.10
N ASP A 249 4.85 33.98 9.09
CA ASP A 249 4.98 35.41 8.74
C ASP A 249 4.52 35.68 7.30
N ARG A 250 4.83 34.76 6.37
CA ARG A 250 4.39 34.89 4.98
C ARG A 250 2.90 34.61 4.80
N LEU A 251 2.36 33.60 5.49
CA LEU A 251 0.94 33.25 5.45
C LEU A 251 0.02 34.32 6.07
N THR A 252 0.53 35.13 7.00
CA THR A 252 -0.23 36.21 7.64
C THR A 252 -0.10 37.57 6.94
N ARG A 253 0.77 37.68 5.94
CA ARG A 253 0.82 38.86 5.07
C ARG A 253 -0.34 38.83 4.09
N ALA A 254 -1.24 39.81 4.19
CA ALA A 254 -2.30 40.03 3.23
C ALA A 254 -1.74 40.09 1.79
N ASN A 255 -2.29 39.29 0.88
CA ASN A 255 -1.88 39.14 -0.53
C ASN A 255 -0.55 38.44 -0.82
N ALA A 256 -0.03 37.55 0.05
CA ALA A 256 1.11 36.71 -0.35
C ALA A 256 0.74 35.86 -1.58
N ALA A 257 1.50 36.00 -2.67
CA ALA A 257 1.26 35.22 -3.88
C ALA A 257 1.56 33.72 -3.63
N TYR A 258 0.76 32.84 -4.25
CA TYR A 258 0.91 31.40 -4.08
C TYR A 258 2.33 30.91 -4.41
N GLU A 259 2.91 31.43 -5.49
CA GLU A 259 4.25 31.07 -5.97
C GLU A 259 5.34 31.46 -4.96
N GLU A 260 5.14 32.52 -4.15
CA GLU A 260 6.08 32.88 -3.08
C GLU A 260 6.00 31.91 -1.91
N LEU A 261 4.79 31.45 -1.57
CA LEU A 261 4.57 30.45 -0.52
C LEU A 261 5.14 29.09 -0.95
N GLU A 262 4.94 28.71 -2.22
CA GLU A 262 5.41 27.46 -2.80
C GLU A 262 6.94 27.36 -2.78
N GLN A 263 7.66 28.44 -3.11
CA GLN A 263 9.13 28.45 -3.07
C GLN A 263 9.71 28.19 -1.67
N ILE A 264 8.96 28.54 -0.62
CA ILE A 264 9.36 28.29 0.78
C ILE A 264 8.97 26.86 1.18
N ALA A 265 7.76 26.44 0.80
CA ALA A 265 7.21 25.15 1.19
C ALA A 265 7.78 23.96 0.41
N VAL A 266 8.33 24.19 -0.79
CA VAL A 266 8.73 23.13 -1.73
C VAL A 266 10.18 23.35 -2.16
N LEU A 267 11.08 22.53 -1.63
CA LEU A 267 12.49 22.58 -2.00
C LEU A 267 12.71 21.96 -3.38
N THR A 268 13.59 22.58 -4.17
CA THR A 268 13.98 22.09 -5.50
C THR A 268 15.47 21.72 -5.54
N GLY A 269 15.83 20.70 -6.32
CA GLY A 269 17.23 20.31 -6.54
C GLY A 269 17.48 18.83 -6.27
N ASN A 270 18.76 18.46 -6.14
CA ASN A 270 19.16 17.10 -5.79
C ASN A 270 18.75 16.80 -4.35
N VAL A 271 18.04 15.69 -4.14
CA VAL A 271 17.51 15.32 -2.83
C VAL A 271 18.47 14.36 -2.14
N PRO A 272 19.13 14.75 -1.03
CA PRO A 272 19.90 13.81 -0.24
C PRO A 272 18.96 12.84 0.49
N GLN A 273 19.48 11.68 0.89
CA GLN A 273 18.75 10.76 1.76
C GLN A 273 18.62 11.38 3.17
N GLY A 274 17.39 11.47 3.67
CA GLY A 274 17.12 12.01 5.01
C GLY A 274 17.38 10.97 6.10
N GLU A 275 17.57 11.45 7.34
CA GLU A 275 17.66 10.57 8.51
C GLU A 275 16.36 9.77 8.70
N GLY A 276 16.48 8.50 9.08
CA GLY A 276 15.32 7.60 9.21
C GLY A 276 14.72 7.13 7.88
N SER A 277 15.30 7.49 6.73
CA SER A 277 14.82 7.00 5.43
C SER A 277 15.00 5.50 5.29
N ARG A 278 14.02 4.84 4.69
CA ARG A 278 14.08 3.43 4.29
C ARG A 278 13.76 3.27 2.80
N ALA A 279 14.20 2.16 2.22
CA ALA A 279 13.85 1.84 0.85
C ALA A 279 12.37 1.47 0.77
N ILE A 280 11.64 2.14 -0.12
CA ILE A 280 10.31 1.74 -0.60
C ILE A 280 10.45 1.70 -2.12
N PRO A 281 10.22 0.54 -2.77
CA PRO A 281 10.23 0.46 -4.23
C PRO A 281 9.18 1.37 -4.87
N ASP A 282 9.46 1.86 -6.07
CA ASP A 282 8.46 2.57 -6.86
C ASP A 282 7.28 1.64 -7.18
N GLY A 283 6.06 2.12 -6.99
CA GLY A 283 4.84 1.33 -7.21
C GLY A 283 4.58 0.20 -6.20
N ARG A 284 5.25 0.20 -5.02
CA ARG A 284 5.01 -0.74 -3.93
C ARG A 284 3.53 -0.75 -3.52
N TRP A 285 2.90 -1.92 -3.51
CA TRP A 285 1.54 -2.07 -3.00
C TRP A 285 1.48 -1.92 -1.47
N SER A 286 0.41 -1.32 -0.99
CA SER A 286 0.05 -1.28 0.43
C SER A 286 -1.40 -1.74 0.62
N LEU A 287 -1.68 -2.47 1.69
CA LEU A 287 -3.05 -2.83 2.08
C LEU A 287 -3.70 -1.66 2.81
N HIS A 288 -4.82 -1.18 2.27
CA HIS A 288 -5.69 -0.21 2.90
C HIS A 288 -6.53 -0.87 4.01
N PRO A 289 -6.83 -0.19 5.13
CA PRO A 289 -7.70 -0.72 6.18
C PRO A 289 -9.07 -1.20 5.70
N ASP A 290 -9.62 -0.58 4.66
CA ASP A 290 -10.93 -0.93 4.08
C ASP A 290 -10.89 -2.17 3.15
N GLY A 291 -9.76 -2.88 3.09
CA GLY A 291 -9.70 -4.20 2.43
C GLY A 291 -9.34 -4.20 0.94
N TYR A 292 -8.86 -3.08 0.41
CA TYR A 292 -8.30 -2.98 -0.94
C TYR A 292 -6.82 -2.61 -0.90
N PHE A 293 -6.09 -2.83 -2.00
CA PHE A 293 -4.68 -2.46 -2.09
C PHE A 293 -4.51 -1.15 -2.85
N VAL A 294 -3.51 -0.36 -2.47
CA VAL A 294 -3.19 0.94 -3.07
C VAL A 294 -1.72 1.07 -3.40
N ARG A 295 -1.42 1.83 -4.45
CA ARG A 295 -0.07 2.29 -4.76
C ARG A 295 -0.08 3.66 -5.42
N TYR A 296 1.00 4.41 -5.25
CA TYR A 296 1.06 5.82 -5.59
C TYR A 296 2.21 6.15 -6.54
N PHE A 297 1.92 6.99 -7.52
CA PHE A 297 2.85 7.50 -8.51
C PHE A 297 2.75 9.03 -8.57
N PRO A 298 3.38 9.75 -7.63
CA PRO A 298 3.31 11.20 -7.56
C PRO A 298 4.09 11.87 -8.70
N SER A 299 3.54 12.96 -9.22
CA SER A 299 4.15 13.83 -10.23
C SER A 299 4.16 15.26 -9.68
N GLY A 300 5.18 15.55 -8.88
CA GLY A 300 5.13 16.68 -7.94
C GLY A 300 4.14 16.41 -6.80
N TYR A 301 3.91 17.42 -5.96
CA TYR A 301 3.04 17.24 -4.79
C TYR A 301 1.56 17.48 -5.09
N SER A 302 1.25 18.19 -6.18
CA SER A 302 -0.11 18.57 -6.54
C SER A 302 -0.87 17.49 -7.31
N ARG A 303 -0.17 16.50 -7.87
CA ARG A 303 -0.76 15.49 -8.73
C ARG A 303 -0.21 14.11 -8.40
N THR A 304 -1.09 13.17 -8.06
CA THR A 304 -0.71 11.79 -7.82
C THR A 304 -1.58 10.84 -8.64
N ARG A 305 -0.96 9.98 -9.44
CA ARG A 305 -1.67 8.86 -10.05
C ARG A 305 -1.70 7.72 -9.03
N MET A 306 -2.90 7.28 -8.68
CA MET A 306 -3.14 6.19 -7.75
C MET A 306 -3.70 5.00 -8.53
N GLN A 307 -3.28 3.81 -8.15
CA GLN A 307 -3.98 2.58 -8.52
C GLN A 307 -4.56 1.93 -7.28
N ALA A 308 -5.76 1.37 -7.42
CA ALA A 308 -6.45 0.61 -6.39
C ALA A 308 -6.78 -0.78 -6.93
N LEU A 309 -6.47 -1.83 -6.17
CA LEU A 309 -6.84 -3.20 -6.48
C LEU A 309 -7.84 -3.67 -5.43
N VAL A 310 -9.08 -3.87 -5.86
CA VAL A 310 -10.11 -4.50 -5.03
C VAL A 310 -10.00 -6.02 -5.21
N PRO A 311 -9.62 -6.77 -4.17
CA PRO A 311 -9.50 -8.22 -4.26
C PRO A 311 -10.84 -8.88 -4.53
N ARG A 312 -10.81 -10.11 -5.06
CA ARG A 312 -12.00 -10.91 -5.31
C ARG A 312 -12.13 -12.01 -4.27
N PRO A 313 -13.19 -12.02 -3.45
CA PRO A 313 -13.49 -13.16 -2.60
C PRO A 313 -13.54 -14.46 -3.41
N ALA A 314 -12.84 -15.48 -2.93
CA ALA A 314 -12.79 -16.78 -3.57
C ALA A 314 -12.87 -17.90 -2.54
N THR A 315 -13.59 -18.97 -2.87
CA THR A 315 -13.67 -20.18 -2.05
C THR A 315 -12.77 -21.26 -2.64
N VAL A 316 -11.84 -21.77 -1.83
CA VAL A 316 -10.92 -22.85 -2.23
C VAL A 316 -11.37 -24.16 -1.60
N GLU A 317 -11.60 -25.17 -2.42
CA GLU A 317 -11.87 -26.54 -1.98
C GLU A 317 -10.60 -27.39 -2.17
N ARG A 318 -10.29 -28.19 -1.15
CA ARG A 318 -9.14 -29.12 -1.15
C ARG A 318 -9.59 -30.54 -0.87
N ASP A 319 -8.82 -31.51 -1.37
CA ASP A 319 -9.01 -32.91 -1.01
C ASP A 319 -8.21 -33.32 0.24
N GLN A 320 -8.30 -34.61 0.61
CA GLN A 320 -7.64 -35.17 1.80
C GLN A 320 -6.10 -35.17 1.71
N LEU A 321 -5.54 -34.94 0.52
CA LEU A 321 -4.10 -34.80 0.29
C LEU A 321 -3.68 -33.33 0.27
N GLY A 322 -4.59 -32.40 0.61
CA GLY A 322 -4.33 -30.97 0.64
C GLY A 322 -4.29 -30.32 -0.74
N ARG A 323 -4.67 -31.03 -1.82
CA ARG A 323 -4.60 -30.51 -3.18
C ARG A 323 -5.82 -29.66 -3.49
N ILE A 324 -5.63 -28.51 -4.15
CA ILE A 324 -6.74 -27.68 -4.61
C ILE A 324 -7.50 -28.43 -5.71
N THR A 325 -8.78 -28.70 -5.47
CA THR A 325 -9.68 -29.36 -6.44
C THR A 325 -10.65 -28.40 -7.09
N ARG A 326 -10.91 -27.25 -6.44
CA ARG A 326 -11.74 -26.19 -6.99
C ARG A 326 -11.41 -24.84 -6.40
N ILE A 327 -11.47 -23.80 -7.23
CA ILE A 327 -11.57 -22.41 -6.82
C ILE A 327 -12.86 -21.84 -7.41
N ASP A 328 -13.73 -21.31 -6.55
CA ASP A 328 -14.97 -20.62 -6.94
C ASP A 328 -14.83 -19.13 -6.72
N TYR A 329 -15.10 -18.34 -7.76
CA TYR A 329 -14.93 -16.89 -7.78
C TYR A 329 -16.23 -16.12 -7.50
N GLY A 330 -17.33 -16.82 -7.21
CA GLY A 330 -18.62 -16.24 -6.80
C GLY A 330 -19.46 -15.63 -7.92
N ASP A 331 -18.93 -15.51 -9.14
CA ASP A 331 -19.60 -14.88 -10.29
C ASP A 331 -19.86 -15.86 -11.45
N GLY A 332 -19.95 -17.15 -11.12
CA GLY A 332 -20.13 -18.24 -12.08
C GLY A 332 -18.86 -18.67 -12.82
N TYR A 333 -17.73 -17.97 -12.62
CA TYR A 333 -16.42 -18.47 -13.00
C TYR A 333 -15.89 -19.44 -11.95
N ARG A 334 -15.29 -20.55 -12.40
CA ARG A 334 -14.67 -21.54 -11.52
C ARG A 334 -13.50 -22.22 -12.19
N LEU A 335 -12.51 -22.59 -11.38
CA LEU A 335 -11.40 -23.43 -11.78
C LEU A 335 -11.57 -24.79 -11.09
N GLU A 336 -11.58 -25.89 -11.84
CA GLU A 336 -11.73 -27.23 -11.28
C GLU A 336 -10.60 -28.15 -11.74
N THR A 337 -10.09 -28.96 -10.83
CA THR A 337 -8.98 -29.88 -11.09
C THR A 337 -9.25 -31.29 -10.59
N ALA A 338 -8.81 -32.26 -11.37
CA ALA A 338 -8.66 -33.65 -10.96
C ALA A 338 -7.22 -34.07 -11.17
N TYR A 339 -6.73 -34.96 -10.31
CA TYR A 339 -5.32 -35.37 -10.30
C TYR A 339 -5.16 -36.82 -10.76
N ASN A 340 -3.99 -37.12 -11.33
CA ASN A 340 -3.68 -38.46 -11.78
C ASN A 340 -3.18 -39.33 -10.61
N ASP A 341 -4.13 -39.87 -9.84
CA ASP A 341 -3.85 -40.70 -8.67
C ASP A 341 -3.17 -42.04 -9.01
N SER A 342 -3.15 -42.44 -10.29
CA SER A 342 -2.41 -43.63 -10.70
C SER A 342 -0.88 -43.43 -10.69
N VAL A 343 -0.43 -42.18 -10.76
CA VAL A 343 0.98 -41.79 -10.56
C VAL A 343 1.26 -41.55 -9.08
N GLY A 344 0.28 -40.98 -8.36
CA GLY A 344 0.41 -40.63 -6.94
C GLY A 344 1.28 -39.39 -6.70
N ALA A 345 1.56 -39.11 -5.44
CA ALA A 345 2.44 -38.03 -5.02
C ALA A 345 3.89 -38.30 -5.45
N ILE A 346 4.56 -37.29 -6.00
CA ILE A 346 5.97 -37.38 -6.39
C ILE A 346 6.77 -36.52 -5.43
N SER A 347 7.49 -37.16 -4.51
CA SER A 347 8.31 -36.44 -3.54
C SER A 347 9.43 -35.65 -4.22
N VAL A 348 9.63 -34.40 -3.79
CA VAL A 348 10.72 -33.54 -4.27
C VAL A 348 12.01 -33.89 -3.53
N PRO A 349 13.04 -34.45 -4.19
CA PRO A 349 14.26 -34.85 -3.49
C PRO A 349 14.93 -33.64 -2.82
N GLY A 350 15.18 -33.71 -1.51
CA GLY A 350 15.74 -32.59 -0.74
C GLY A 350 14.69 -31.68 -0.10
N GLU A 351 13.41 -31.81 -0.46
CA GLU A 351 12.30 -31.07 0.16
C GLU A 351 11.26 -32.06 0.71
N PRO A 352 11.35 -32.46 1.98
CA PRO A 352 10.51 -33.52 2.54
C PRO A 352 9.03 -33.13 2.69
N GLU A 353 8.72 -31.83 2.64
CA GLU A 353 7.37 -31.31 2.78
C GLU A 353 6.77 -30.79 1.47
N MET A 354 7.46 -31.02 0.34
CA MET A 354 6.94 -30.66 -0.98
C MET A 354 6.69 -31.90 -1.83
N GLU A 355 5.52 -31.93 -2.44
CA GLU A 355 5.11 -32.98 -3.35
C GLU A 355 4.65 -32.39 -4.69
N ILE A 356 4.93 -33.11 -5.78
CA ILE A 356 4.39 -32.80 -7.11
C ILE A 356 3.19 -33.69 -7.39
N TYR A 357 2.12 -33.06 -7.86
CA TYR A 357 0.91 -33.73 -8.31
C TYR A 357 0.61 -33.40 -9.77
N LEU A 358 0.37 -34.44 -10.56
CA LEU A 358 0.03 -34.30 -11.98
C LEU A 358 -1.47 -34.09 -12.14
N PHE A 359 -1.88 -33.11 -12.95
CA PHE A 359 -3.28 -32.99 -13.33
C PHE A 359 -3.67 -34.12 -14.29
N ASP A 360 -4.84 -34.69 -14.03
CA ASP A 360 -5.62 -35.53 -14.96
C ASP A 360 -6.57 -34.65 -15.78
N VAL A 361 -7.25 -33.71 -15.11
CA VAL A 361 -8.19 -32.76 -15.73
C VAL A 361 -8.01 -31.38 -15.12
N VAL A 362 -8.01 -30.35 -15.97
CA VAL A 362 -8.18 -28.94 -15.59
C VAL A 362 -9.41 -28.41 -16.34
N ARG A 363 -10.38 -27.84 -15.63
CA ARG A 363 -11.54 -27.18 -16.23
C ARG A 363 -11.55 -25.71 -15.88
N LEU A 364 -11.60 -24.90 -16.93
CA LEU A 364 -11.83 -23.46 -16.86
C LEU A 364 -13.32 -23.24 -17.16
N VAL A 365 -14.07 -22.87 -16.14
CA VAL A 365 -15.52 -22.66 -16.21
C VAL A 365 -15.80 -21.17 -16.19
N SER A 366 -16.65 -20.72 -17.10
CA SER A 366 -17.31 -19.40 -17.10
C SER A 366 -18.83 -19.60 -17.22
N PRO A 367 -19.64 -18.55 -17.03
CA PRO A 367 -21.10 -18.63 -17.21
C PRO A 367 -21.53 -19.11 -18.61
N GLU A 368 -20.72 -18.83 -19.64
CA GLU A 368 -21.06 -19.11 -21.03
C GLU A 368 -20.32 -20.32 -21.62
N LYS A 369 -19.19 -20.71 -21.03
CA LYS A 369 -18.27 -21.68 -21.64
C LYS A 369 -17.56 -22.52 -20.59
N THR A 370 -17.25 -23.76 -20.94
CA THR A 370 -16.30 -24.59 -20.20
C THR A 370 -15.24 -25.11 -21.14
N VAL A 371 -13.97 -24.94 -20.79
CA VAL A 371 -12.83 -25.58 -21.47
C VAL A 371 -12.26 -26.64 -20.55
N THR A 372 -12.06 -27.83 -21.09
CA THR A 372 -11.49 -28.96 -20.36
C THR A 372 -10.18 -29.37 -21.00
N VAL A 373 -9.10 -29.25 -20.26
CA VAL A 373 -7.79 -29.74 -20.66
C VAL A 373 -7.49 -31.02 -19.87
N ARG A 374 -6.92 -32.03 -20.54
CA ARG A 374 -6.63 -33.35 -19.94
C ARG A 374 -5.16 -33.71 -20.03
N ASP A 375 -4.73 -34.55 -19.09
CA ASP A 375 -3.45 -35.25 -19.07
C ASP A 375 -2.21 -34.33 -19.18
N ARG A 376 -2.31 -33.07 -18.73
CA ARG A 376 -1.26 -32.05 -18.88
C ARG A 376 -1.14 -31.18 -17.65
N GLY A 377 0.08 -30.70 -17.41
CA GLY A 377 0.43 -29.87 -16.27
C GLY A 377 0.57 -30.63 -14.96
N TRP A 378 0.95 -29.87 -13.95
CA TRP A 378 1.25 -30.32 -12.60
C TRP A 378 1.30 -29.12 -11.65
N THR A 379 1.29 -29.37 -10.34
CA THR A 379 1.46 -28.35 -9.31
C THR A 379 2.26 -28.88 -8.12
N PHE A 380 2.85 -27.98 -7.35
CA PHE A 380 3.38 -28.30 -6.03
C PHE A 380 2.28 -28.22 -4.98
N VAL A 381 2.39 -29.04 -3.94
CA VAL A 381 1.67 -28.87 -2.69
C VAL A 381 2.69 -28.89 -1.55
N GLY A 382 2.59 -27.91 -0.66
CA GLY A 382 3.48 -27.72 0.48
C GLY A 382 4.55 -26.65 0.26
N THR A 383 5.34 -26.40 1.32
CA THR A 383 6.25 -25.24 1.40
C THR A 383 7.72 -25.66 1.26
N PRO A 384 8.56 -24.89 0.54
CA PRO A 384 10.01 -25.07 0.56
C PRO A 384 10.57 -24.95 1.98
N THR A 385 11.24 -25.98 2.49
CA THR A 385 11.75 -26.04 3.87
C THR A 385 13.26 -26.02 3.96
N THR A 386 13.97 -26.66 3.03
CA THR A 386 15.43 -26.82 3.15
C THR A 386 16.23 -25.93 2.22
N GLY A 387 15.63 -25.48 1.11
CA GLY A 387 16.34 -24.74 0.08
C GLY A 387 17.15 -25.61 -0.89
N ASN A 388 17.06 -26.94 -0.79
CA ASN A 388 17.98 -27.88 -1.45
C ASN A 388 17.26 -28.89 -2.36
N ALA A 389 16.22 -28.46 -3.08
CA ALA A 389 15.55 -29.32 -4.05
C ALA A 389 16.55 -29.83 -5.13
N ARG A 390 16.45 -31.12 -5.48
CA ARG A 390 17.32 -31.81 -6.45
C ARG A 390 16.49 -32.41 -7.57
N PHE A 391 15.96 -31.56 -8.45
CA PHE A 391 15.08 -31.99 -9.56
C PHE A 391 15.74 -32.92 -10.57
N SER A 392 17.08 -32.89 -10.69
CA SER A 392 17.82 -33.86 -11.50
C SER A 392 17.66 -35.31 -11.02
N GLU A 393 17.29 -35.52 -9.75
CA GLU A 393 17.04 -36.83 -9.14
C GLU A 393 15.57 -37.25 -9.24
N LEU A 394 14.68 -36.41 -9.76
CA LEU A 394 13.22 -36.63 -9.77
C LEU A 394 12.81 -37.84 -10.64
N SER A 395 13.51 -38.07 -11.75
CA SER A 395 13.28 -39.26 -12.59
C SER A 395 13.68 -40.58 -11.91
N ALA A 396 14.45 -40.52 -10.81
CA ALA A 396 14.83 -41.66 -9.99
C ALA A 396 13.89 -41.88 -8.79
N SER A 397 13.10 -40.87 -8.39
CA SER A 397 12.17 -40.98 -7.25
C SER A 397 10.89 -41.75 -7.60
N VAL A 398 10.51 -41.83 -8.89
CA VAL A 398 9.33 -42.59 -9.33
C VAL A 398 9.70 -44.03 -9.69
N GLY A 399 9.55 -44.93 -8.71
CA GLY A 399 9.72 -46.37 -8.92
C GLY A 399 8.76 -46.92 -9.97
N PHE A 400 9.29 -47.69 -10.94
CA PHE A 400 8.53 -48.45 -11.96
C PHE A 400 7.54 -47.65 -12.84
N ALA A 401 7.85 -46.40 -13.18
CA ALA A 401 7.06 -45.63 -14.14
C ALA A 401 7.15 -46.23 -15.58
N LYS A 402 6.02 -46.32 -16.30
CA LYS A 402 5.99 -46.61 -17.75
C LYS A 402 6.89 -45.60 -18.49
N GLN A 403 7.46 -45.96 -19.64
CA GLN A 403 8.40 -45.09 -20.39
C GLN A 403 7.84 -43.67 -20.64
N ASN A 404 6.55 -43.56 -20.98
CA ASN A 404 5.86 -42.28 -21.16
C ASN A 404 5.86 -41.39 -19.90
N ASN A 405 5.85 -41.99 -18.69
CA ASN A 405 5.93 -41.25 -17.44
C ASN A 405 7.35 -40.72 -17.21
N ARG A 406 8.40 -41.43 -17.65
CA ARG A 406 9.79 -40.96 -17.54
C ARG A 406 10.02 -39.72 -18.41
N ASP A 407 9.50 -39.72 -19.63
CA ASP A 407 9.61 -38.56 -20.53
C ASP A 407 8.86 -37.34 -19.96
N ARG A 408 7.65 -37.55 -19.39
CA ARG A 408 6.89 -36.50 -18.70
C ARG A 408 7.63 -35.98 -17.45
N LEU A 409 8.33 -36.83 -16.70
CA LEU A 409 9.12 -36.42 -15.55
C LEU A 409 10.39 -35.65 -15.93
N GLY A 410 10.97 -35.94 -17.10
CA GLY A 410 12.04 -35.12 -17.65
C GLY A 410 11.56 -33.70 -17.92
N GLN A 411 10.40 -33.56 -18.57
CA GLN A 411 9.79 -32.24 -18.83
C GLN A 411 9.46 -31.48 -17.55
N ILE A 412 8.94 -32.18 -16.52
CA ILE A 412 8.69 -31.59 -15.20
C ILE A 412 9.99 -31.13 -14.55
N ALA A 413 11.06 -31.92 -14.63
CA ALA A 413 12.34 -31.53 -14.03
C ALA A 413 12.92 -30.26 -14.69
N ASP A 414 12.68 -30.06 -15.99
CA ASP A 414 13.16 -28.91 -16.75
C ASP A 414 12.51 -27.59 -16.30
N ASP A 415 11.21 -27.59 -15.94
CA ASP A 415 10.50 -26.38 -15.49
C ASP A 415 10.35 -26.27 -13.96
N ALA A 416 10.44 -27.38 -13.22
CA ALA A 416 10.28 -27.39 -11.76
C ALA A 416 11.35 -26.60 -11.01
N GLN A 417 12.58 -26.53 -11.53
CA GLN A 417 13.64 -25.71 -10.92
C GLN A 417 13.24 -24.23 -10.88
N GLN A 418 12.71 -23.70 -11.99
CA GLN A 418 12.28 -22.30 -12.06
C GLN A 418 11.11 -22.06 -11.10
N ARG A 419 10.06 -22.88 -11.15
CA ARG A 419 8.90 -22.75 -10.25
C ARG A 419 9.28 -22.84 -8.77
N TYR A 420 10.31 -23.60 -8.44
CA TYR A 420 10.82 -23.71 -7.08
C TYR A 420 11.62 -22.47 -6.65
N GLU A 421 12.40 -21.86 -7.54
CA GLU A 421 13.02 -20.55 -7.28
C GLU A 421 11.97 -19.45 -7.10
N ASP A 422 10.91 -19.49 -7.89
CA ASP A 422 9.75 -18.60 -7.74
C ASP A 422 9.05 -18.85 -6.38
N ALA A 423 8.88 -20.12 -5.98
CA ALA A 423 8.37 -20.51 -4.65
C ALA A 423 9.19 -19.91 -3.49
N GLN A 424 10.51 -19.99 -3.59
CA GLN A 424 11.42 -19.42 -2.59
C GLN A 424 11.30 -17.90 -2.54
N THR A 425 11.13 -17.26 -3.70
CA THR A 425 10.92 -15.82 -3.81
C THR A 425 9.58 -15.41 -3.16
N VAL A 426 8.49 -16.10 -3.48
CA VAL A 426 7.17 -15.88 -2.87
C VAL A 426 7.23 -16.08 -1.35
N LYS A 427 7.88 -17.16 -0.90
CA LYS A 427 8.09 -17.41 0.53
C LYS A 427 8.86 -16.27 1.20
N GLY A 428 9.93 -15.77 0.58
CA GLY A 428 10.67 -14.61 1.08
C GLY A 428 9.82 -13.33 1.15
N LYS A 429 8.96 -13.09 0.15
CA LYS A 429 8.00 -11.97 0.16
C LYS A 429 6.92 -12.13 1.24
N ILE A 430 6.47 -13.36 1.51
CA ILE A 430 5.57 -13.67 2.63
C ILE A 430 6.27 -13.36 3.96
N GLU A 431 7.52 -13.77 4.15
CA GLU A 431 8.33 -13.46 5.34
C GLU A 431 8.58 -11.94 5.51
N GLU A 432 8.81 -11.20 4.40
CA GLU A 432 8.92 -9.73 4.41
C GLU A 432 7.58 -9.08 4.80
N THR A 433 6.48 -9.55 4.22
CA THR A 433 5.12 -9.08 4.54
C THR A 433 4.81 -9.34 6.02
N GLN A 434 5.14 -10.53 6.53
CA GLN A 434 5.03 -10.91 7.94
C GLN A 434 5.84 -10.00 8.85
N THR A 435 7.12 -9.74 8.53
CA THR A 435 7.97 -8.84 9.33
C THR A 435 7.37 -7.43 9.40
N THR A 436 6.68 -6.99 8.34
CA THR A 436 5.98 -5.70 8.31
C THR A 436 4.72 -5.73 9.19
N ILE A 437 4.00 -6.86 9.19
CA ILE A 437 2.76 -7.10 9.97
C ILE A 437 3.01 -7.40 11.46
N GLU A 438 4.17 -7.95 11.86
CA GLU A 438 4.54 -8.26 13.26
C GLU A 438 4.43 -7.05 14.21
N ARG A 439 4.31 -5.84 13.67
CA ARG A 439 4.00 -4.61 14.42
C ARG A 439 2.52 -4.40 14.77
N LEU A 440 1.62 -5.27 14.30
CA LEU A 440 0.16 -5.14 14.38
C LEU A 440 -0.55 -6.33 15.07
N ASP A 441 0.13 -7.04 15.98
CA ASP A 441 -0.45 -8.05 16.89
C ASP A 441 -1.04 -9.34 16.24
N GLY A 442 -0.37 -9.90 15.23
CA GLY A 442 -0.66 -11.26 14.74
C GLY A 442 0.48 -11.85 13.90
N GLN A 443 0.97 -13.04 14.25
CA GLN A 443 1.84 -13.82 13.36
C GLN A 443 0.99 -14.83 12.58
N PRO A 444 1.07 -14.87 11.25
CA PRO A 444 0.42 -15.90 10.47
C PRO A 444 0.90 -17.29 10.88
N THR A 445 -0.02 -18.23 10.95
CA THR A 445 0.29 -19.64 11.08
C THR A 445 1.02 -20.14 9.82
N ARG A 446 1.77 -21.23 9.99
CA ARG A 446 2.40 -21.93 8.86
C ARG A 446 1.39 -22.35 7.79
N GLU A 447 0.18 -22.70 8.21
CA GLU A 447 -0.90 -23.15 7.34
C GLU A 447 -1.40 -22.01 6.43
N GLU A 448 -1.52 -20.79 6.94
CA GLU A 448 -1.92 -19.62 6.15
C GLU A 448 -0.85 -19.18 5.15
N ALA A 449 0.43 -19.23 5.54
CA ALA A 449 1.53 -18.99 4.60
C ALA A 449 1.59 -20.06 3.50
N GLN A 450 1.27 -21.32 3.84
CA GLN A 450 1.19 -22.41 2.87
C GLN A 450 0.01 -22.21 1.90
N GLU A 451 -1.13 -21.68 2.35
CA GLU A 451 -2.29 -21.43 1.49
C GLU A 451 -1.93 -20.51 0.31
N VAL A 452 -1.23 -19.40 0.56
CA VAL A 452 -0.79 -18.45 -0.48
C VAL A 452 0.21 -19.10 -1.45
N LEU A 453 1.15 -19.90 -0.94
CA LEU A 453 2.12 -20.63 -1.77
C LEU A 453 1.45 -21.69 -2.65
N ASP A 454 0.55 -22.49 -2.07
CA ASP A 454 -0.18 -23.53 -2.79
C ASP A 454 -1.06 -22.91 -3.89
N GLN A 455 -1.70 -21.77 -3.64
CA GLN A 455 -2.48 -21.05 -4.65
C GLN A 455 -1.60 -20.54 -5.80
N SER A 456 -0.44 -19.96 -5.49
CA SER A 456 0.54 -19.53 -6.50
C SER A 456 1.00 -20.71 -7.36
N HIS A 457 1.39 -21.83 -6.75
CA HIS A 457 1.77 -23.05 -7.49
C HIS A 457 0.65 -23.64 -8.32
N TYR A 458 -0.57 -23.58 -7.82
CA TYR A 458 -1.75 -24.06 -8.51
C TYR A 458 -2.04 -23.20 -9.75
N GLN A 459 -1.98 -21.89 -9.60
CA GLN A 459 -2.14 -20.92 -10.68
C GLN A 459 -1.10 -21.15 -11.79
N ASP A 460 0.19 -21.22 -11.46
CA ASP A 460 1.25 -21.49 -12.45
C ASP A 460 1.00 -22.80 -13.21
N GLY A 461 0.54 -23.83 -12.48
CA GLY A 461 0.19 -25.13 -13.03
C GLY A 461 -0.92 -25.03 -14.07
N VAL A 462 -1.99 -24.33 -13.73
CA VAL A 462 -3.18 -24.16 -14.57
C VAL A 462 -2.91 -23.23 -15.76
N GLU A 463 -2.20 -22.12 -15.56
CA GLU A 463 -1.81 -21.18 -16.62
C GLU A 463 -1.00 -21.89 -17.70
N THR A 464 0.03 -22.64 -17.28
CA THR A 464 0.85 -23.45 -18.20
C THR A 464 0.00 -24.43 -19.02
N VAL A 465 -1.03 -25.03 -18.40
CA VAL A 465 -1.94 -25.96 -19.08
C VAL A 465 -2.77 -25.24 -20.13
N ALA A 466 -3.32 -24.08 -19.80
CA ALA A 466 -4.19 -23.31 -20.67
C ALA A 466 -3.45 -22.68 -21.85
N GLU A 467 -2.27 -22.09 -21.65
CA GLU A 467 -1.50 -21.45 -22.72
C GLU A 467 -1.13 -22.42 -23.85
N ASN A 468 -0.92 -23.68 -23.49
CA ASN A 468 -0.56 -24.77 -24.40
C ASN A 468 -1.78 -25.47 -25.03
N ASP A 469 -3.01 -25.03 -24.75
CA ASP A 469 -4.23 -25.61 -25.30
C ASP A 469 -4.88 -24.71 -26.38
N PRO A 470 -5.07 -25.18 -27.62
CA PRO A 470 -5.70 -24.39 -28.68
C PRO A 470 -7.16 -23.97 -28.41
N GLU A 471 -7.94 -24.75 -27.65
CA GLU A 471 -9.34 -24.46 -27.29
C GLU A 471 -9.46 -23.46 -26.14
N ALA A 472 -8.40 -23.37 -25.33
CA ALA A 472 -8.27 -22.38 -24.27
C ALA A 472 -7.94 -20.97 -24.78
N LYS A 473 -7.40 -20.80 -25.99
CA LYS A 473 -7.00 -19.49 -26.54
C LYS A 473 -8.21 -18.57 -26.81
N GLY A 474 -8.22 -17.36 -26.22
CA GLY A 474 -9.23 -16.32 -26.48
C GLY A 474 -9.31 -15.25 -25.39
N GLU A 475 -10.09 -14.18 -25.63
CA GLU A 475 -10.24 -13.04 -24.69
C GLU A 475 -10.80 -13.49 -23.32
N TRP A 476 -11.78 -14.40 -23.30
CA TRP A 476 -12.36 -14.95 -22.07
C TRP A 476 -11.34 -15.65 -21.16
N LEU A 477 -10.20 -16.11 -21.69
CA LEU A 477 -9.12 -16.71 -20.89
C LEU A 477 -8.38 -15.64 -20.10
N GLY A 478 -8.20 -14.46 -20.68
CA GLY A 478 -7.65 -13.30 -19.98
C GLY A 478 -8.55 -12.88 -18.80
N GLU A 479 -9.87 -12.91 -19.00
CA GLU A 479 -10.84 -12.65 -17.92
C GLU A 479 -10.80 -13.71 -16.81
N HIS A 480 -10.53 -14.98 -17.16
CA HIS A 480 -10.39 -16.06 -16.19
C HIS A 480 -9.12 -15.86 -15.35
N PHE A 481 -7.97 -15.58 -15.98
CA PHE A 481 -6.71 -15.36 -15.25
C PHE A 481 -6.69 -14.06 -14.45
N GLN A 482 -7.41 -13.04 -14.87
CA GLN A 482 -7.64 -11.87 -14.02
C GLN A 482 -8.35 -12.23 -12.72
N ARG A 483 -9.32 -13.16 -12.73
CA ARG A 483 -9.98 -13.64 -11.49
C ARG A 483 -9.05 -14.45 -10.62
N VAL A 484 -8.20 -15.28 -11.23
CA VAL A 484 -7.18 -16.04 -10.48
C VAL A 484 -6.23 -15.08 -9.76
N GLN A 485 -5.74 -14.06 -10.46
CA GLN A 485 -4.91 -13.00 -9.87
C GLN A 485 -5.64 -12.20 -8.78
N GLN A 486 -6.90 -11.84 -8.97
CA GLN A 486 -7.70 -11.17 -7.94
C GLN A 486 -7.96 -12.04 -6.70
N ALA A 487 -8.12 -13.36 -6.89
CA ALA A 487 -8.25 -14.31 -5.80
C ALA A 487 -6.93 -14.50 -5.04
N PHE A 488 -5.79 -14.46 -5.74
CA PHE A 488 -4.47 -14.43 -5.11
C PHE A 488 -4.27 -13.17 -4.26
N ALA A 489 -4.70 -12.01 -4.77
CA ALA A 489 -4.73 -10.77 -3.98
C ALA A 489 -5.65 -10.88 -2.76
N TYR A 490 -6.77 -11.59 -2.87
CA TYR A 490 -7.66 -11.87 -1.75
C TYR A 490 -7.00 -12.75 -0.68
N ALA A 491 -6.35 -13.85 -1.06
CA ALA A 491 -5.59 -14.69 -0.14
C ALA A 491 -4.45 -13.91 0.54
N THR A 492 -3.79 -13.02 -0.21
CA THR A 492 -2.79 -12.09 0.32
C THR A 492 -3.37 -11.12 1.33
N CYS A 493 -4.57 -10.58 1.08
CA CYS A 493 -5.27 -9.70 2.01
C CYS A 493 -5.61 -10.43 3.30
N GLN A 494 -6.17 -11.65 3.19
CA GLN A 494 -6.50 -12.48 4.35
C GLN A 494 -5.27 -12.75 5.21
N LEU A 495 -4.13 -13.12 4.58
CA LEU A 495 -2.85 -13.28 5.26
C LEU A 495 -2.39 -11.98 5.96
N ALA A 496 -2.60 -10.82 5.34
CA ALA A 496 -2.16 -9.53 5.86
C ALA A 496 -3.06 -8.95 6.96
N ASN A 497 -4.26 -9.50 7.12
CA ASN A 497 -5.27 -9.09 8.09
C ASN A 497 -5.40 -10.06 9.28
N LEU A 498 -4.53 -11.07 9.38
CA LEU A 498 -4.59 -12.06 10.46
C LEU A 498 -4.47 -11.43 11.85
N GLY A 499 -5.31 -11.91 12.77
CA GLY A 499 -5.43 -11.36 14.12
C GLY A 499 -6.30 -10.10 14.21
N ASN A 500 -6.77 -9.55 13.07
CA ASN A 500 -7.63 -8.39 13.03
C ASN A 500 -9.04 -8.76 12.55
N GLU A 501 -9.89 -9.23 13.46
CA GLU A 501 -11.29 -9.62 13.20
C GLU A 501 -12.16 -8.50 12.62
N SER A 502 -11.72 -7.23 12.71
CA SER A 502 -12.45 -6.08 12.18
C SER A 502 -12.10 -5.72 10.73
N SER A 503 -11.10 -6.38 10.15
CA SER A 503 -10.64 -6.07 8.80
C SER A 503 -11.31 -6.95 7.74
N SER A 504 -11.82 -6.31 6.69
CA SER A 504 -12.44 -6.97 5.52
C SER A 504 -11.40 -7.10 4.40
N CYS A 505 -11.60 -8.09 3.53
CA CYS A 505 -10.87 -8.22 2.26
C CYS A 505 -11.80 -8.02 1.06
N GLY A 506 -12.70 -7.06 1.16
CA GLY A 506 -13.72 -6.81 0.15
C GLY A 506 -14.86 -7.82 0.19
N GLU A 507 -15.03 -8.56 1.30
CA GLU A 507 -16.28 -9.26 1.55
C GLU A 507 -17.37 -8.22 1.86
N PRO A 508 -18.56 -8.32 1.24
CA PRO A 508 -19.66 -7.43 1.57
C PRO A 508 -19.97 -7.52 3.07
N GLN A 509 -20.07 -6.37 3.74
CA GLN A 509 -20.51 -6.34 5.13
C GLN A 509 -21.98 -6.73 5.15
N ASP A 510 -22.28 -7.94 5.63
CA ASP A 510 -23.63 -8.34 5.97
C ASP A 510 -24.10 -7.49 7.15
N GLU A 511 -24.67 -6.32 6.89
CA GLU A 511 -25.24 -5.46 7.93
C GLU A 511 -26.39 -6.14 8.71
N ASN A 512 -26.88 -7.31 8.26
CA ASN A 512 -28.05 -7.97 8.82
C ASN A 512 -27.92 -9.47 9.16
N GLY A 513 -26.74 -10.09 9.09
CA GLY A 513 -26.52 -11.48 9.58
C GLY A 513 -27.53 -12.53 9.09
N ASN A 514 -28.20 -12.27 7.97
CA ASN A 514 -29.21 -13.13 7.36
C ASN A 514 -28.71 -13.39 5.96
N GLY A 515 -28.17 -14.60 5.75
CA GLY A 515 -27.72 -15.08 4.45
C GLY A 515 -28.91 -15.28 3.51
N ASP A 516 -29.41 -14.19 2.96
CA ASP A 516 -30.30 -14.23 1.81
C ASP A 516 -29.41 -14.32 0.55
N GLU A 517 -29.29 -15.56 0.05
CA GLU A 517 -28.64 -15.97 -1.21
C GLU A 517 -29.38 -15.44 -2.45
N ASP A 518 -29.69 -14.13 -2.51
CA ASP A 518 -30.16 -13.51 -3.75
C ASP A 518 -28.98 -12.80 -4.40
N GLY A 519 -28.47 -13.40 -5.48
CA GLY A 519 -27.33 -12.90 -6.27
C GLY A 519 -27.63 -11.60 -7.03
N GLY A 520 -27.94 -10.55 -6.29
CA GLY A 520 -28.00 -9.16 -6.76
C GLY A 520 -26.62 -8.52 -6.68
N ASP A 521 -26.32 -7.66 -7.67
CA ASP A 521 -25.06 -6.92 -7.81
C ASP A 521 -24.51 -6.46 -6.45
N ASP A 522 -23.39 -7.05 -6.04
CA ASP A 522 -22.63 -6.65 -4.86
C ASP A 522 -22.38 -5.13 -4.92
N PRO A 523 -22.79 -4.34 -3.90
CA PRO A 523 -22.68 -2.88 -3.93
C PRO A 523 -21.25 -2.36 -4.15
N GLY A 524 -20.23 -3.23 -4.13
CA GLY A 524 -18.84 -2.91 -4.41
C GLY A 524 -18.16 -2.33 -3.18
N THR A 525 -16.87 -2.62 -3.03
CA THR A 525 -16.06 -2.07 -1.94
C THR A 525 -15.87 -0.57 -2.16
N PRO A 526 -16.20 0.29 -1.19
CA PRO A 526 -15.90 1.71 -1.32
C PRO A 526 -14.39 1.93 -1.31
N VAL A 527 -13.86 2.45 -2.41
CA VAL A 527 -12.47 2.93 -2.51
C VAL A 527 -12.49 4.43 -2.29
N ASP A 528 -12.09 4.90 -1.10
CA ASP A 528 -12.00 6.33 -0.77
C ASP A 528 -10.53 6.80 -0.81
N PRO A 529 -10.07 7.49 -1.87
CA PRO A 529 -8.71 8.01 -1.93
C PRO A 529 -8.48 9.19 -0.96
N GLY A 530 -9.56 9.78 -0.43
CA GLY A 530 -9.53 10.99 0.38
C GLY A 530 -9.08 10.76 1.81
N GLY A 531 -8.31 11.71 2.35
CA GLY A 531 -7.88 11.67 3.76
C GLY A 531 -6.66 10.79 4.01
N GLN A 532 -6.13 10.12 2.99
CA GLN A 532 -5.00 9.21 3.14
C GLN A 532 -3.65 9.91 3.03
N GLY A 533 -2.63 9.33 3.68
CA GLY A 533 -1.23 9.70 3.53
C GLY A 533 -0.48 8.81 2.54
N ALA A 534 0.11 9.41 1.50
CA ALA A 534 1.17 8.76 0.73
C ALA A 534 2.53 9.24 1.25
N ILE A 535 3.28 8.32 1.87
CA ILE A 535 4.50 8.63 2.61
C ILE A 535 5.73 8.16 1.83
N PRO A 536 6.73 9.04 1.60
CA PRO A 536 7.94 8.66 0.89
C PRO A 536 8.88 7.81 1.73
N GLY A 537 9.60 6.89 1.09
CA GLY A 537 10.72 6.18 1.73
C GLY A 537 11.87 7.11 2.15
N ASN A 538 12.11 8.18 1.38
CA ASN A 538 13.10 9.21 1.73
C ASN A 538 12.46 10.33 2.55
N THR A 539 12.87 10.48 3.82
CA THR A 539 12.28 11.45 4.77
C THR A 539 12.52 12.92 4.41
N ASN A 540 13.43 13.21 3.47
CA ASN A 540 13.62 14.55 2.91
C ASN A 540 12.60 14.89 1.79
N ARG A 541 11.79 13.92 1.36
CA ARG A 541 10.69 14.14 0.42
C ARG A 541 9.41 14.51 1.17
N GLN A 542 8.51 15.14 0.44
CA GLN A 542 7.20 15.53 0.96
C GLN A 542 6.31 14.33 1.21
N ARG A 543 5.70 14.30 2.40
CA ARG A 543 4.46 13.55 2.65
C ARG A 543 3.34 14.19 1.85
N LEU A 544 2.52 13.35 1.21
CA LEU A 544 1.39 13.80 0.42
C LEU A 544 0.08 13.41 1.09
N GLY A 545 -0.87 14.35 1.10
CA GLY A 545 -2.27 14.09 1.40
C GLY A 545 -3.03 13.91 0.10
N LEU A 546 -3.82 12.84 0.00
CA LEU A 546 -4.64 12.57 -1.17
C LEU A 546 -6.06 13.04 -0.93
N SER A 547 -6.66 13.67 -1.95
CA SER A 547 -8.10 13.89 -1.98
C SER A 547 -8.76 12.88 -2.91
N GLY A 548 -10.05 12.61 -2.69
CA GLY A 548 -10.88 11.87 -3.64
C GLY A 548 -11.19 12.62 -4.94
N ARG A 549 -10.62 13.81 -5.15
CA ARG A 549 -10.92 14.70 -6.27
C ARG A 549 -10.02 14.42 -7.49
N PRO A 550 -10.59 14.27 -8.71
CA PRO A 550 -9.79 14.17 -9.94
C PRO A 550 -8.93 15.42 -10.19
N TYR A 551 -7.70 15.24 -10.71
CA TYR A 551 -6.78 16.32 -11.08
C TYR A 551 -7.14 17.00 -12.41
#